data_AF-A0A951U675-F1
#
_entry.id   AF-A0A951U675-F1
#
_cell.length_a   1.000
_cell.length_b   1.000
_cell.length_c   1.000
_cell.angle_alpha   90.00
_cell.angle_beta   90.00
_cell.angle_gamma   90.00
#
_symmetry.space_group_name_H-M   'P 1'
#
loop_
_entity.id
_entity.type
_entity.pdbx_description
1 polymer ?
#
loop_
_entity_poly.entity_id
_entity_poly.type
_entity_poly.pdbx_seq_one_letter_code
_entity_poly.pdbx_strand_id
1 'polypeptide(L)'
;MLPFLLSKWIKSSSEIIDILNKRFNTDFTDADKYFFSQIEEELIRNESLSQQAKSNSIQNFKYGFDDVFLTTLIERMEDNQDIFTKIIDEPEFGNAVKAWMLQKVYDRLTEEPSAP
;
A
#
# COMPACT_ATOMS: atom_id res chain seq x y z
N MET A 1 -17.14 14.79 -7.17
CA MET A 1 -16.72 13.68 -6.29
C MET A 1 -15.21 13.37 -6.40
N LEU A 2 -14.60 13.34 -7.60
CA LEU A 2 -13.14 13.16 -7.78
C LEU A 2 -12.19 14.06 -6.94
N PRO A 3 -12.44 15.38 -6.75
CA PRO A 3 -11.46 16.27 -6.10
C PRO A 3 -11.23 15.98 -4.62
N PHE A 4 -12.24 15.42 -3.93
CA PHE A 4 -12.19 15.14 -2.50
C PHE A 4 -11.43 13.84 -2.20
N LEU A 5 -11.64 12.81 -3.02
CA LEU A 5 -10.89 11.56 -2.93
C LEU A 5 -9.43 11.77 -3.31
N LEU A 6 -9.16 12.58 -4.34
CA LEU A 6 -7.80 12.93 -4.74
C LEU A 6 -7.03 13.67 -3.63
N SER A 7 -7.67 14.61 -2.93
CA SER A 7 -7.03 15.37 -1.85
C SER A 7 -6.80 14.56 -0.58
N LYS A 8 -7.75 13.69 -0.19
CA LYS A 8 -7.58 12.73 0.91
C LYS A 8 -6.44 11.75 0.61
N TRP A 9 -6.33 11.32 -0.65
CA TRP A 9 -5.31 10.37 -1.09
C TRP A 9 -3.91 10.98 -1.19
N ILE A 10 -3.78 12.21 -1.73
CA ILE A 10 -2.51 12.97 -1.72
C ILE A 10 -2.02 13.19 -0.29
N LYS A 11 -2.94 13.46 0.66
CA LYS A 11 -2.58 13.69 2.06
C LYS A 11 -2.07 12.42 2.76
N SER A 12 -2.77 11.28 2.63
CA SER A 12 -2.34 10.03 3.30
C SER A 12 -1.06 9.44 2.69
N SER A 13 -0.82 9.65 1.39
CA SER A 13 0.43 9.25 0.73
C SER A 13 1.62 10.16 1.09
N SER A 14 1.37 11.40 1.54
CA SER A 14 2.46 12.25 2.07
C SER A 14 2.91 11.83 3.46
N GLU A 15 1.98 11.40 4.32
CA GLU A 15 2.27 11.07 5.71
C GLU A 15 3.16 9.82 5.84
N ILE A 16 3.04 8.83 4.95
CA ILE A 16 3.87 7.62 5.03
C ILE A 16 5.33 7.88 4.71
N ILE A 17 5.64 8.67 3.68
CA ILE A 17 7.04 8.95 3.30
C ILE A 17 7.74 9.73 4.41
N ASP A 18 7.04 10.67 5.02
CA ASP A 18 7.58 11.41 6.17
C ASP A 18 7.89 10.47 7.35
N ILE A 19 7.02 9.49 7.62
CA ILE A 19 7.24 8.48 8.66
C ILE A 19 8.42 7.57 8.30
N LEU A 20 8.48 7.08 7.06
CA LEU A 20 9.54 6.19 6.61
C LEU A 20 10.91 6.88 6.63
N ASN A 21 10.99 8.09 6.08
CA ASN A 21 12.21 8.91 6.10
C ASN A 21 12.69 9.18 7.53
N LYS A 22 11.79 9.57 8.44
CA LYS A 22 12.16 9.82 9.85
C LYS A 22 12.58 8.56 10.59
N ARG A 23 11.88 7.44 10.39
CA ARG A 23 12.08 6.22 11.18
C ARG A 23 13.28 5.39 10.69
N PHE A 24 13.48 5.35 9.38
CA PHE A 24 14.47 4.48 8.74
C PHE A 24 15.63 5.26 8.10
N ASN A 25 15.67 6.58 8.31
CA ASN A 25 16.70 7.47 7.79
C ASN A 25 16.86 7.33 6.26
N THR A 26 15.72 7.31 5.56
CA THR A 26 15.62 7.28 4.10
C THR A 26 15.39 8.68 3.54
N ASP A 27 15.69 8.84 2.25
CA ASP A 27 15.50 10.09 1.50
C ASP A 27 14.48 9.93 0.36
N PHE A 28 13.39 9.19 0.61
CA PHE A 28 12.35 9.02 -0.40
C PHE A 28 11.70 10.35 -0.77
N THR A 29 11.48 10.51 -2.06
CA THR A 29 10.96 11.71 -2.71
C THR A 29 9.48 11.58 -3.03
N ASP A 30 8.89 12.66 -3.54
CA ASP A 30 7.53 12.60 -4.10
C ASP A 30 7.42 11.65 -5.31
N ALA A 31 8.51 11.41 -6.04
CA ALA A 31 8.52 10.42 -7.12
C ALA A 31 8.39 9.00 -6.57
N ASP A 32 9.02 8.71 -5.44
CA ASP A 32 8.93 7.41 -4.76
C ASP A 32 7.54 7.13 -4.21
N LYS A 33 6.74 8.17 -3.92
CA LYS A 33 5.31 8.02 -3.58
C LYS A 33 4.53 7.32 -4.70
N TYR A 34 4.93 7.54 -5.95
CA TYR A 34 4.25 6.94 -7.08
C TYR A 34 4.40 5.41 -7.08
N PHE A 35 5.56 4.89 -6.71
CA PHE A 35 5.81 3.45 -6.60
C PHE A 35 4.82 2.78 -5.62
N PHE A 36 4.72 3.29 -4.40
CA PHE A 36 3.77 2.77 -3.41
C PHE A 36 2.32 2.92 -3.87
N SER A 37 1.99 4.03 -4.52
CA SER A 37 0.65 4.26 -5.04
C SER A 37 0.27 3.26 -6.13
N GLN A 38 1.20 2.87 -7.00
CA GLN A 38 0.97 1.86 -8.04
C GLN A 38 0.72 0.47 -7.42
N ILE A 39 1.52 0.08 -6.41
CA ILE A 39 1.31 -1.16 -5.66
C ILE A 39 -0.09 -1.18 -5.04
N GLU A 40 -0.48 -0.10 -4.37
CA GLU A 40 -1.81 0.02 -3.76
C GLU A 40 -2.93 -0.13 -4.80
N GLU A 41 -2.82 0.55 -5.95
CA GLU A 41 -3.80 0.48 -7.04
C GLU A 41 -3.96 -0.93 -7.62
N GLU A 42 -2.90 -1.73 -7.70
CA GLU A 42 -3.00 -3.12 -8.13
C GLU A 42 -3.65 -4.00 -7.08
N LEU A 43 -3.30 -3.81 -5.81
CA LEU A 43 -3.87 -4.58 -4.71
C LEU A 43 -5.38 -4.36 -4.59
N ILE A 44 -5.86 -3.13 -4.74
CA ILE A 44 -7.31 -2.87 -4.70
C ILE A 44 -8.06 -3.36 -5.94
N ARG A 45 -7.38 -3.59 -7.07
CA ARG A 45 -7.98 -4.17 -8.28
C ARG A 45 -8.01 -5.69 -8.26
N ASN A 46 -7.33 -6.31 -7.29
CA ASN A 46 -7.38 -7.75 -7.12
C ASN A 46 -8.77 -8.18 -6.63
N GLU A 47 -9.47 -8.96 -7.45
CA GLU A 47 -10.85 -9.40 -7.16
C GLU A 47 -10.93 -10.27 -5.90
N SER A 48 -9.92 -11.14 -5.68
CA SER A 48 -9.86 -12.00 -4.49
C SER A 48 -9.73 -11.16 -3.22
N LEU A 49 -8.82 -10.18 -3.20
CA LEU A 49 -8.70 -9.25 -2.08
C LEU A 49 -9.99 -8.46 -1.87
N SER A 50 -10.62 -7.97 -2.94
CA SER A 50 -11.89 -7.25 -2.87
C SER A 50 -13.01 -8.07 -2.23
N GLN A 51 -13.13 -9.36 -2.59
CA GLN A 51 -14.12 -10.26 -2.01
C GLN A 51 -13.82 -10.58 -0.54
N GLN A 52 -12.54 -10.83 -0.22
CA GLN A 52 -12.10 -11.10 1.14
C GLN A 52 -12.34 -9.92 2.07
N ALA A 53 -11.99 -8.70 1.64
CA ALA A 53 -12.14 -7.49 2.45
C ALA A 53 -13.60 -7.26 2.88
N LYS A 54 -14.57 -7.54 2.01
CA LYS A 54 -16.01 -7.40 2.29
C LYS A 54 -16.57 -8.41 3.29
N SER A 55 -15.94 -9.59 3.39
CA SER A 55 -16.48 -10.72 4.14
C SER A 55 -15.70 -11.02 5.42
N ASN A 56 -14.46 -10.52 5.52
CA ASN A 56 -13.51 -10.88 6.55
C ASN A 56 -13.09 -9.65 7.37
N SER A 57 -12.75 -9.89 8.64
CA SER A 57 -11.98 -8.92 9.42
C SER A 57 -10.59 -8.72 8.80
N ILE A 58 -9.95 -7.60 9.11
CA ILE A 58 -8.59 -7.31 8.64
C ILE A 58 -7.57 -8.39 9.02
N GLN A 59 -7.74 -9.06 10.16
CA GLN A 59 -6.86 -10.16 10.58
C GLN A 59 -6.95 -11.38 9.65
N ASN A 60 -8.15 -11.69 9.16
CA ASN A 60 -8.35 -12.80 8.22
C ASN A 60 -8.00 -12.38 6.77
N PHE A 61 -8.30 -11.14 6.40
CA PHE A 61 -7.90 -10.55 5.12
C PHE A 61 -6.37 -10.56 4.93
N LYS A 62 -5.61 -10.37 6.02
CA LYS A 62 -4.15 -10.35 6.00
C LYS A 62 -3.53 -11.55 5.28
N TYR A 63 -4.09 -12.75 5.42
CA TYR A 63 -3.52 -13.95 4.82
C TYR A 63 -3.54 -13.90 3.28
N GLY A 64 -4.66 -13.47 2.69
CA GLY A 64 -4.74 -13.26 1.24
C GLY A 64 -3.89 -12.07 0.79
N PHE A 65 -3.88 -11.01 1.58
CA PHE A 65 -3.09 -9.81 1.30
C PHE A 65 -1.58 -10.10 1.23
N ASP A 66 -1.03 -10.88 2.17
CA ASP A 66 0.43 -11.11 2.25
C ASP A 66 1.00 -11.71 0.95
N ASP A 67 0.27 -12.65 0.33
CA ASP A 67 0.67 -13.34 -0.91
C ASP A 67 0.60 -12.41 -2.13
N VAL A 68 -0.52 -11.70 -2.28
CA VAL A 68 -0.70 -10.75 -3.39
C VAL A 68 0.28 -9.57 -3.26
N PHE A 69 0.50 -9.05 -2.05
CA PHE A 69 1.48 -7.99 -1.80
C PHE A 69 2.88 -8.40 -2.23
N LEU A 70 3.32 -9.61 -1.85
CA LEU A 70 4.64 -10.09 -2.24
C LEU A 70 4.77 -10.28 -3.75
N THR A 71 3.75 -10.85 -4.38
CA THR A 71 3.72 -11.06 -5.84
C THR A 71 3.79 -9.72 -6.58
N THR A 72 2.93 -8.77 -6.23
CA THR A 72 2.91 -7.41 -6.80
C THR A 72 4.25 -6.69 -6.60
N LEU A 73 4.87 -6.86 -5.43
CA LEU A 73 6.16 -6.26 -5.14
C LEU A 73 7.28 -6.82 -6.04
N ILE A 74 7.28 -8.15 -6.28
CA ILE A 74 8.25 -8.81 -7.17
C ILE A 74 8.05 -8.37 -8.62
N GLU A 75 6.81 -8.28 -9.10
CA GLU A 75 6.49 -7.82 -10.46
C GLU A 75 6.97 -6.38 -10.74
N ARG A 76 7.15 -5.58 -9.68
CA ARG A 76 7.60 -4.19 -9.74
C ARG A 76 9.04 -3.99 -9.28
N MET A 77 9.82 -5.04 -9.15
CA MET A 77 11.23 -4.96 -8.76
C MET A 77 12.02 -3.99 -9.65
N GLU A 78 11.80 -4.03 -10.97
CA GLU A 78 12.52 -3.19 -11.93
C GLU A 78 12.07 -1.71 -11.91
N ASP A 79 10.85 -1.43 -11.44
CA ASP A 79 10.30 -0.06 -11.39
C ASP A 79 11.01 0.80 -10.35
N ASN A 80 11.40 0.20 -9.21
CA ASN A 80 12.16 0.87 -8.16
C ASN A 80 12.98 -0.14 -7.33
N GLN A 81 14.13 -0.52 -7.88
CA GLN A 81 15.00 -1.55 -7.30
C GLN A 81 15.50 -1.20 -5.89
N ASP A 82 15.73 0.07 -5.60
CA ASP A 82 16.22 0.52 -4.29
C ASP A 82 15.16 0.31 -3.21
N ILE A 83 13.90 0.71 -3.46
CA ILE A 83 12.79 0.48 -2.53
C ILE A 83 12.51 -1.02 -2.39
N PHE A 84 12.48 -1.75 -3.51
CA PHE A 84 12.29 -3.20 -3.48
C PHE A 84 13.32 -3.87 -2.58
N THR A 85 14.61 -3.62 -2.83
CA THR A 85 15.73 -4.19 -2.08
C THR A 85 15.59 -3.86 -0.60
N LYS A 86 15.24 -2.61 -0.28
CA LYS A 86 15.02 -2.21 1.12
C LYS A 86 13.86 -2.95 1.78
N ILE A 87 12.75 -3.19 1.08
CA ILE A 87 11.60 -3.94 1.61
C ILE A 87 11.97 -5.40 1.89
N ILE A 88 12.80 -6.01 1.04
CA ILE A 88 13.18 -7.42 1.15
C ILE A 88 14.31 -7.63 2.16
N ASP A 89 15.34 -6.80 2.13
CA ASP A 89 16.58 -7.00 2.89
C ASP A 89 16.53 -6.40 4.30
N GLU A 90 15.63 -5.45 4.57
CA GLU A 90 15.45 -4.83 5.89
C GLU A 90 14.09 -5.21 6.50
N PRO A 91 14.01 -6.27 7.34
CA PRO A 91 12.73 -6.79 7.84
C PRO A 91 11.89 -5.76 8.59
N GLU A 92 12.52 -4.86 9.36
CA GLU A 92 11.78 -3.81 10.07
C GLU A 92 11.12 -2.81 9.12
N PHE A 93 11.83 -2.43 8.06
CA PHE A 93 11.32 -1.54 7.01
C PHE A 93 10.19 -2.23 6.24
N GLY A 94 10.44 -3.44 5.75
CA GLY A 94 9.47 -4.22 5.00
C GLY A 94 8.20 -4.51 5.79
N ASN A 95 8.31 -4.83 7.08
CA ASN A 95 7.15 -5.04 7.95
C ASN A 95 6.36 -3.76 8.18
N ALA A 96 7.03 -2.60 8.32
CA ALA A 96 6.35 -1.32 8.46
C ALA A 96 5.57 -0.95 7.18
N VAL A 97 6.20 -1.09 6.01
CA VAL A 97 5.54 -0.86 4.70
C VAL A 97 4.36 -1.80 4.51
N LYS A 98 4.54 -3.10 4.77
CA LYS A 98 3.49 -4.11 4.63
C LYS A 98 2.31 -3.86 5.57
N ALA A 99 2.57 -3.53 6.83
CA ALA A 99 1.51 -3.22 7.79
C ALA A 99 0.73 -1.95 7.40
N TRP A 100 1.42 -0.93 6.91
CA TRP A 100 0.77 0.28 6.40
C TRP A 100 -0.09 -0.03 5.17
N MET A 101 0.44 -0.78 4.20
CA MET A 101 -0.31 -1.17 3.00
C MET A 101 -1.52 -2.06 3.31
N LEU A 102 -1.40 -2.98 4.27
CA LEU A 102 -2.50 -3.82 4.72
C LEU A 102 -3.70 -2.98 5.18
N GLN A 103 -3.45 -1.99 6.04
CA GLN A 103 -4.49 -1.07 6.52
C GLN A 103 -5.09 -0.27 5.35
N LYS A 104 -4.22 0.36 4.53
CA LYS A 104 -4.66 1.24 3.44
C LYS A 104 -5.51 0.51 2.39
N VAL A 105 -5.10 -0.69 2.00
CA VAL A 105 -5.84 -1.51 1.02
C VAL A 105 -7.15 -2.01 1.62
N TYR A 106 -7.14 -2.49 2.87
CA TYR A 106 -8.36 -2.95 3.54
C TYR A 106 -9.38 -1.82 3.67
N ASP A 107 -8.95 -0.64 4.13
CA ASP A 107 -9.81 0.54 4.25
C ASP A 107 -10.41 0.92 2.88
N ARG A 108 -9.60 0.98 1.81
CA ARG A 108 -10.11 1.32 0.47
C ARG A 108 -11.08 0.29 -0.10
N LEU A 109 -10.92 -1.00 0.23
CA LEU A 109 -11.81 -2.06 -0.24
C LEU A 109 -13.10 -2.16 0.58
N THR A 110 -13.14 -1.55 1.76
CA THR A 110 -14.29 -1.56 2.68
C THR A 110 -15.01 -0.22 2.81
N GLU A 111 -14.38 0.89 2.42
CA GLU A 111 -15.04 2.16 2.18
C GLU A 111 -16.13 1.94 1.11
N GLU A 112 -17.41 2.03 1.49
CA GLU A 112 -18.50 1.96 0.51
C GLU A 112 -18.28 3.02 -0.56
N PRO A 113 -18.57 2.74 -1.85
CA PRO A 113 -18.61 3.79 -2.85
C PRO A 113 -19.67 4.77 -2.37
N SER A 114 -19.22 5.92 -1.88
CA SER A 114 -20.10 7.00 -1.43
C SER A 114 -21.16 7.19 -2.51
N ALA A 115 -22.41 6.86 -2.15
CA ALA A 115 -23.53 6.90 -3.07
C ALA A 115 -23.56 8.27 -3.78
N PRO A 116 -23.90 8.31 -5.09
CA PRO A 116 -23.90 9.52 -5.89
C PRO A 116 -24.74 10.66 -5.29
#